data_AF-D4JCP3-F1
#
_entry.id   AF-D4JCP3-F1
#
_cell.length_a   1.000
_cell.length_b   1.000
_cell.length_c   1.000
_cell.angle_alpha   90.00
_cell.angle_beta   90.00
_cell.angle_gamma   90.00
#
_symmetry.space_group_name_H-M   'P 1'
#
loop_
_entity.id
_entity.type
_entity.pdbx_description
1 polymer ?
#
loop_
_entity_poly.entity_id
_entity_poly.type
_entity_poly.pdbx_seq_one_letter_code
_entity_poly.pdbx_strand_id
1 'polypeptide(L)'
;MSSGDKRVSKGYALRSFCSMHDIDLEEVAAFGDTSNDNDMLKISGLGVCLLNGSEDTKAAADIITDKTCDEDGWADYMEKHFISKYIKN
;
A
#
# COMPACT_ATOMS: atom_id res chain seq x y z
N MET A 1 13.04 5.35 19.48
CA MET A 1 13.16 6.53 18.60
C MET A 1 13.97 6.09 17.39
N SER A 2 13.34 5.88 16.23
CA SER A 2 14.06 5.62 14.99
C SER A 2 14.40 6.97 14.35
N SER A 3 15.70 7.28 14.32
CA SER A 3 16.28 8.46 13.67
C SER A 3 16.33 8.28 12.16
N GLY A 4 15.16 8.14 11.52
CA GLY A 4 15.06 8.14 10.06
C GLY A 4 15.04 9.58 9.53
N ASP A 5 15.91 9.89 8.57
CA ASP A 5 15.83 11.15 7.84
C ASP A 5 14.48 11.23 7.12
N LYS A 6 13.65 12.22 7.43
CA LYS A 6 12.33 12.40 6.81
C LYS A 6 12.41 12.62 5.30
N ARG A 7 13.60 12.92 4.76
CA ARG A 7 13.89 12.98 3.31
C ARG A 7 13.97 11.59 2.66
N VAL A 8 14.03 10.51 3.45
CA VAL A 8 14.10 9.13 3.00
C VAL A 8 12.92 8.35 3.59
N SER A 9 11.75 8.48 2.96
CA SER A 9 10.56 7.69 3.29
C SER A 9 9.98 7.02 2.04
N LYS A 10 9.21 5.93 2.23
CA LYS A 10 8.51 5.26 1.13
C LYS A 10 7.54 6.22 0.43
N GLY A 11 6.84 7.08 1.18
CA GLY A 11 5.95 8.10 0.61
C GLY A 11 6.69 9.14 -0.25
N TYR A 12 7.89 9.59 0.18
CA TYR A 12 8.71 10.48 -0.64
C TYR A 12 9.17 9.80 -1.93
N ALA A 13 9.60 8.54 -1.85
CA ALA A 13 10.02 7.75 -3.00
C ALA A 13 8.87 7.55 -3.99
N LEU A 14 7.67 7.18 -3.50
CA LEU A 14 6.48 7.01 -4.34
C LEU A 14 6.12 8.31 -5.06
N ARG A 15 6.03 9.43 -4.35
CA ARG A 15 5.72 10.74 -4.94
C ARG A 15 6.73 11.14 -6.01
N SER A 16 8.01 10.90 -5.75
CA SER A 16 9.08 11.20 -6.71
C SER A 16 8.97 10.32 -7.96
N PHE A 17 8.68 9.02 -7.80
CA PHE A 17 8.46 8.10 -8.91
C PHE A 17 7.28 8.54 -9.77
N CYS A 18 6.11 8.77 -9.16
CA CYS A 18 4.90 9.22 -9.86
C CYS A 18 5.15 10.53 -10.64
N SER A 19 5.82 11.50 -10.01
CA SER A 19 6.17 12.77 -10.66
C SER A 19 7.12 12.62 -11.85
N MET A 20 8.02 11.64 -11.85
CA MET A 20 8.94 11.39 -12.99
C MET A 20 8.24 10.72 -14.17
N HIS A 21 7.09 10.09 -13.93
CA HIS A 21 6.38 9.27 -14.90
C HIS A 21 5.02 9.85 -15.30
N ASP A 22 4.70 11.08 -14.87
CA ASP A 22 3.41 11.73 -15.10
C ASP A 22 2.21 10.87 -14.66
N ILE A 23 2.36 10.15 -13.54
CA ILE A 23 1.30 9.33 -12.92
C ILE A 23 0.71 10.13 -11.76
N ASP A 24 -0.62 10.25 -11.72
CA ASP A 24 -1.27 10.88 -10.58
C ASP A 24 -1.27 9.94 -9.37
N LEU A 25 -1.07 10.47 -8.17
CA LEU A 25 -1.03 9.62 -6.97
C LEU A 25 -2.39 8.95 -6.71
N GLU A 26 -3.47 9.60 -7.13
CA GLU A 26 -4.85 9.16 -7.13
C GLU A 26 -5.07 7.90 -7.98
N GLU A 27 -4.19 7.62 -8.95
CA GLU A 27 -4.20 6.41 -9.79
C GLU A 27 -3.39 5.25 -9.19
N VAL A 28 -2.78 5.46 -8.02
CA VAL A 28 -1.92 4.47 -7.35
C VAL A 28 -2.67 3.74 -6.25
N ALA A 29 -2.55 2.41 -6.25
CA ALA A 29 -2.83 1.59 -5.09
C ALA A 29 -1.51 1.20 -4.40
N ALA A 30 -1.37 1.49 -3.10
CA ALA A 30 -0.22 1.13 -2.31
C ALA A 30 -0.57 0.11 -1.24
N PHE A 31 0.33 -0.83 -0.98
CA PHE A 31 0.16 -1.90 0.01
C PHE A 31 1.28 -1.84 1.05
N GLY A 32 0.93 -2.09 2.31
CA GLY A 32 1.88 -2.09 3.41
C GLY A 32 1.35 -2.80 4.66
N ASP A 33 2.22 -2.96 5.65
CA ASP A 33 1.92 -3.67 6.88
C ASP A 33 2.68 -3.11 8.10
N THR A 34 3.64 -2.21 7.88
CA THR A 34 4.45 -1.64 8.97
C THR A 34 4.45 -0.11 8.96
N SER A 35 4.84 0.50 10.09
CA SER A 35 4.82 1.96 10.25
C SER A 35 5.60 2.74 9.18
N ASN A 36 6.58 2.13 8.50
CA ASN A 36 7.33 2.79 7.43
C ASN A 36 6.54 2.91 6.11
N ASP A 37 5.40 2.24 6.00
CA ASP A 37 4.46 2.30 4.88
C ASP A 37 3.42 3.41 5.02
N ASN A 38 3.16 3.88 6.24
CA ASN A 38 2.04 4.79 6.56
C ASN A 38 2.00 6.03 5.67
N ASP A 39 3.16 6.65 5.41
CA ASP A 39 3.24 7.85 4.56
C ASP A 39 2.92 7.55 3.10
N MET A 40 3.24 6.34 2.61
CA MET A 40 2.92 5.89 1.25
C MET A 40 1.42 5.58 1.13
N LEU A 41 0.85 4.88 2.11
CA LEU A 41 -0.58 4.53 2.14
C LEU A 41 -1.49 5.76 2.16
N LYS A 42 -1.12 6.80 2.92
CA LYS A 42 -1.91 8.04 3.03
C LYS A 42 -1.92 8.91 1.78
N ILE A 43 -0.92 8.76 0.91
CA ILE A 43 -0.76 9.65 -0.24
C ILE A 43 -1.21 9.00 -1.55
N SER A 44 -1.33 7.67 -1.59
CA SER A 44 -1.89 6.94 -2.72
C SER A 44 -3.39 7.12 -2.79
N GLY A 45 -3.97 7.04 -4.00
CA GLY A 45 -5.42 7.04 -4.20
C GLY A 45 -6.13 5.87 -3.52
N LEU A 46 -5.42 4.77 -3.28
CA LEU A 46 -5.89 3.67 -2.44
C LEU A 46 -4.76 3.10 -1.58
N GLY A 47 -4.82 3.32 -0.27
CA GLY A 47 -3.94 2.68 0.71
C GLY A 47 -4.54 1.38 1.26
N VAL A 48 -3.81 0.27 1.15
CA VAL A 48 -4.24 -1.04 1.65
C VAL A 48 -3.27 -1.58 2.70
N CYS A 49 -3.77 -1.93 3.88
CA CYS A 49 -3.00 -2.59 4.93
C CYS A 49 -3.25 -4.11 4.90
N LEU A 50 -2.19 -4.92 5.03
CA LEU A 50 -2.35 -6.36 5.24
C LEU A 50 -2.94 -6.66 6.64
N LEU A 51 -3.63 -7.79 6.80
CA LEU A 51 -4.36 -8.11 8.05
C LEU A 51 -3.45 -8.08 9.30
N ASN A 52 -2.22 -8.58 9.18
CA ASN A 52 -1.23 -8.60 10.25
C ASN A 52 -0.46 -7.29 10.42
N GLY A 53 -0.85 -6.23 9.71
CA GLY A 53 -0.18 -4.95 9.81
C GLY A 53 -0.32 -4.30 11.19
N SER A 54 0.61 -3.40 11.52
CA SER A 54 0.57 -2.70 12.80
C SER A 54 -0.65 -1.78 12.91
N GLU A 55 -1.12 -1.53 14.14
CA GLU A 55 -2.37 -0.78 14.36
C GLU A 55 -2.32 0.65 13.80
N ASP A 56 -1.14 1.28 13.82
CA ASP A 56 -0.93 2.60 13.22
C ASP A 56 -0.97 2.55 11.68
N THR A 57 -0.57 1.44 11.06
CA THR A 57 -0.66 1.22 9.61
C THR A 57 -2.08 0.92 9.18
N LYS A 58 -2.81 0.10 9.93
CA LYS A 58 -4.26 -0.11 9.73
C LYS A 58 -5.04 1.19 9.80
N ALA A 59 -4.70 2.06 10.76
CA ALA A 59 -5.30 3.39 10.89
C ALA A 59 -4.91 4.37 9.77
N ALA A 60 -3.84 4.10 9.03
CA ALA A 60 -3.38 4.92 7.92
C ALA A 60 -3.91 4.47 6.55
N ALA A 61 -4.52 3.28 6.47
CA ALA A 61 -5.03 2.69 5.25
C ALA A 61 -6.53 2.93 5.06
N ASP A 62 -6.99 2.91 3.82
CA ASP A 62 -8.41 2.96 3.47
C ASP A 62 -9.08 1.59 3.63
N ILE A 63 -8.33 0.52 3.38
CA ILE A 63 -8.80 -0.88 3.42
C ILE A 63 -7.81 -1.74 4.18
N ILE A 64 -8.32 -2.75 4.90
CA ILE A 64 -7.53 -3.82 5.48
C ILE A 64 -7.90 -5.12 4.75
N THR A 65 -6.92 -5.92 4.34
CA THR A 65 -7.17 -7.20 3.67
C THR A 65 -7.72 -8.26 4.62
N ASP A 66 -8.37 -9.29 4.07
CA ASP A 66 -8.88 -10.44 4.83
C ASP A 66 -7.79 -11.40 5.32
N LYS A 67 -6.57 -11.26 4.79
CA LYS A 67 -5.46 -12.20 4.94
C LYS A 67 -4.17 -11.49 5.27
N THR A 68 -3.32 -12.17 6.03
CA THR A 68 -1.99 -11.68 6.40
C THR A 68 -1.01 -11.76 5.22
N CYS A 69 0.19 -11.19 5.38
CA CYS A 69 1.27 -11.38 4.42
C CYS A 69 1.64 -12.86 4.21
N ASP A 70 1.63 -13.66 5.29
CA ASP A 70 1.98 -15.09 5.25
C ASP A 70 0.90 -15.97 4.59
N GLU A 71 -0.29 -15.41 4.38
CA GLU A 71 -1.44 -16.07 3.73
C GLU A 71 -1.69 -15.53 2.32
N ASP A 72 -0.66 -14.95 1.69
CA ASP A 72 -0.72 -14.35 0.35
C ASP A 72 -1.75 -13.20 0.24
N GLY A 73 -1.90 -12.40 1.30
CA GLY A 73 -2.96 -11.38 1.39
C GLY A 73 -2.96 -10.35 0.26
N TRP A 74 -1.79 -10.00 -0.30
CA TRP A 74 -1.71 -9.16 -1.50
C TRP A 74 -2.32 -9.86 -2.72
N ALA A 75 -1.94 -11.12 -2.97
CA ALA A 75 -2.41 -11.86 -4.14
C ALA A 75 -3.92 -12.12 -4.06
N ASP A 76 -4.42 -12.52 -2.88
CA ASP A 76 -5.85 -12.72 -2.62
C ASP A 76 -6.66 -11.45 -2.91
N TYR A 77 -6.18 -10.30 -2.43
CA TYR A 77 -6.83 -9.01 -2.70
C TYR A 77 -6.81 -8.66 -4.19
N MET A 78 -5.67 -8.83 -4.87
CA MET A 78 -5.54 -8.55 -6.30
C MET A 78 -6.43 -9.45 -7.15
N GLU A 79 -6.52 -10.74 -6.85
CA GLU A 79 -7.39 -11.68 -7.54
C GLU A 79 -8.85 -11.30 -7.39
N LYS A 80 -9.31 -11.05 -6.17
CA LYS A 80 -10.71 -10.69 -5.88
C LYS A 80 -11.12 -9.37 -6.54
N HIS A 81 -10.25 -8.35 -6.50
CA HIS A 81 -10.66 -6.98 -6.80
C HIS A 81 -10.19 -6.45 -8.17
N PHE A 82 -9.13 -6.99 -8.75
CA PHE A 82 -8.53 -6.44 -9.98
C PHE A 82 -8.43 -7.46 -11.12
N ILE A 83 -8.00 -8.68 -10.82
CA ILE A 83 -7.54 -9.64 -11.83
C ILE A 83 -8.62 -10.67 -12.20
N SER A 84 -9.61 -10.96 -11.34
CA SER A 84 -10.66 -11.97 -11.58
C SER A 84 -11.34 -11.88 -12.95
N LYS A 85 -11.48 -10.67 -13.50
CA LYS A 85 -12.06 -10.44 -14.85
C LYS A 85 -11.19 -10.94 -16.02
N TYR A 86 -9.92 -11.28 -15.78
CA TYR A 86 -8.94 -11.68 -16.80
C TYR A 86 -8.46 -13.12 -16.66
N ILE A 87 -8.72 -13.79 -15.52
CA ILE A 87 -8.43 -15.21 -15.34
C ILE A 87 -9.63 -16.00 -15.87
N LYS A 88 -9.41 -16.75 -16.96
CA LYS A 88 -10.38 -17.74 -17.45
C LYS A 88 -10.20 -19.02 -16.63
N ASN A 89 -11.26 -19.46 -15.96
CA ASN A 89 -11.34 -20.78 -15.33
C ASN A 89 -11.27 -21.90 -16.38
#